data_AF-A0A0F9VJX6-F1
#
_entry.id   AF-A0A0F9VJX6-F1
#
_cell.length_a   1.000
_cell.length_b   1.000
_cell.length_c   1.000
_cell.angle_alpha   90.00
_cell.angle_beta   90.00
_cell.angle_gamma   90.00
#
_symmetry.space_group_name_H-M   'P 1'
#
loop_
_entity.id
_entity.type
_entity.pdbx_description
1 polymer ?
#
loop_
_entity_poly.entity_id
_entity_poly.type
_entity_poly.pdbx_seq_one_letter_code
_entity_poly.pdbx_strand_id
1 'polypeptide(L)' 'MKFKTLIAIFIGALIVVFSLQNAESIDVRFFLWKVTASRVLIILGSFGFGILVGILLSAKRRLINTKTY' A
#
# COMPACT_ATOMS: atom_id res chain seq x y z
N MET A 1 21.00 -22.06 6.93
CA MET A 1 19.68 -21.40 7.12
C MET A 1 18.70 -21.96 6.10
N LYS A 2 17.41 -22.12 6.43
CA LYS A 2 16.42 -22.59 5.45
C LYS A 2 16.25 -21.52 4.36
N PHE A 3 16.03 -21.92 3.10
CA PHE A 3 15.87 -21.00 1.97
C PHE A 3 14.78 -19.93 2.22
N LYS A 4 13.67 -20.33 2.86
CA LYS A 4 12.59 -19.42 3.28
C LYS A 4 13.07 -18.30 4.23
N THR A 5 14.01 -18.62 5.13
CA THR A 5 14.60 -17.65 6.05
C THR A 5 15.48 -16.65 5.30
N LEU A 6 16.25 -17.11 4.31
CA LEU A 6 17.08 -16.24 3.48
C LEU A 6 16.22 -15.25 2.68
N ILE A 7 15.12 -15.73 2.08
CA ILE A 7 14.16 -14.87 1.37
C ILE A 7 13.56 -13.84 2.32
N ALA A 8 13.12 -14.24 3.51
CA ALA A 8 12.52 -13.32 4.48
C ALA A 8 13.49 -12.20 4.88
N ILE A 9 14.76 -12.55 5.13
CA ILE A 9 15.81 -11.56 5.44
C ILE A 9 16.03 -10.62 4.25
N PHE A 10 16.13 -11.17 3.04
CA PHE A 10 16.32 -10.36 1.83
C PHE A 10 15.17 -9.38 1.60
N ILE A 11 13.92 -9.83 1.72
CA ILE A 11 12.73 -8.97 1.62
C ILE A 11 12.74 -7.91 2.73
N GLY A 12 13.06 -8.30 3.97
CA GLY A 12 13.17 -7.36 5.09
C GLY A 12 14.21 -6.27 4.83
N ALA A 13 15.39 -6.65 4.33
CA ALA A 13 16.44 -5.71 3.97
C ALA A 13 15.97 -4.75 2.85
N LEU A 14 15.30 -5.26 1.82
CA LEU A 14 14.72 -4.43 0.76
C LEU A 14 13.70 -3.43 1.30
N ILE A 15 12.83 -3.83 2.23
CA ILE A 15 11.85 -2.93 2.86
C ILE A 15 12.56 -1.82 3.63
N VAL A 16 13.60 -2.15 4.40
CA VAL A 16 14.37 -1.15 5.15
C VAL A 16 15.05 -0.16 4.20
N VAL A 17 15.72 -0.66 3.17
CA VAL A 17 16.41 0.19 2.17
C VAL A 17 15.40 1.08 1.45
N PHE A 18 14.27 0.52 1.01
CA PHE A 18 13.18 1.29 0.39
C PHE A 18 12.67 2.39 1.34
N SER A 19 12.46 2.06 2.62
CA SER A 19 11.97 3.02 3.61
C SER A 19 12.97 4.15 3.86
N LEU A 20 14.26 3.81 3.98
CA LEU A 20 15.31 4.79 4.24
C LEU A 20 15.49 5.74 3.05
N GLN A 21 15.46 5.23 1.83
CA GLN A 21 15.55 6.05 0.62
C GLN A 21 14.33 6.96 0.41
N ASN A 22 13.17 6.60 1.00
CA ASN A 22 11.92 7.34 0.86
C ASN A 22 11.47 8.00 2.18
N ALA A 23 12.40 8.21 3.13
CA ALA A 23 12.09 8.83 4.41
C ALA A 23 11.87 10.35 4.32
N GLU A 24 12.31 10.97 3.22
CA GLU A 24 12.15 12.41 2.98
C GLU A 24 10.67 12.82 2.96
N SER A 25 10.35 13.92 3.65
CA SER A 25 9.03 14.55 3.64
C SER A 25 8.77 15.24 2.32
N ILE A 26 7.62 14.94 1.71
CA ILE A 26 7.14 15.57 0.48
C ILE A 26 5.81 16.28 0.71
N ASP A 27 5.58 17.33 -0.10
CA ASP A 27 4.31 18.02 -0.19
C ASP A 27 3.47 17.43 -1.32
N VAL A 28 2.37 16.75 -0.96
CA VAL A 28 1.36 16.28 -1.92
C VAL A 28 0.21 17.29 -1.96
N ARG A 29 -0.09 17.81 -3.14
CA ARG A 29 -1.24 18.70 -3.39
C ARG A 29 -2.24 18.01 -4.29
N PHE A 30 -3.50 17.95 -3.87
CA PHE A 30 -4.59 17.34 -4.62
C PHE A 30 -5.83 18.23 -4.57
N PHE A 31 -6.19 18.83 -5.70
CA PHE A 31 -7.22 19.87 -5.81
C PHE A 31 -7.08 20.95 -4.72
N LEU A 32 -7.95 20.92 -3.70
CA LEU A 32 -7.99 21.88 -2.58
C LEU A 32 -7.20 21.40 -1.34
N TRP A 33 -6.66 20.18 -1.36
CA TRP A 33 -6.02 19.55 -0.20
C TRP A 33 -4.50 19.55 -0.35
N LYS A 34 -3.80 19.76 0.77
CA LYS A 34 -2.35 19.61 0.88
C LYS A 34 -2.03 18.70 2.06
N VAL A 35 -1.15 17.74 1.84
CA VAL A 35 -0.62 16.86 2.89
C VAL A 35 0.90 16.85 2.79
N THR A 36 1.56 17.00 3.94
CA THR A 36 3.01 16.86 4.06
C THR A 36 3.30 15.61 4.88
N ALA A 37 3.96 14.63 4.28
CA ALA A 37 4.32 13.37 4.92
C ALA A 37 5.55 12.76 4.24
N SER A 38 6.19 11.76 4.86
CA SER A 38 7.29 11.05 4.21
C SER A 38 6.82 10.35 2.94
N ARG A 39 7.69 10.34 1.92
CA ARG A 39 7.40 9.73 0.61
C ARG A 39 7.00 8.26 0.74
N VAL A 40 7.62 7.54 1.67
CA VAL A 40 7.26 6.15 2.02
C VAL A 40 5.83 6.01 2.53
N LEU A 41 5.37 6.92 3.41
CA LEU A 41 4.01 6.89 3.94
C LEU A 41 2.98 7.19 2.86
N ILE A 42 3.27 8.13 1.96
CA ILE A 42 2.42 8.42 0.81
C ILE A 42 2.30 7.18 -0.08
N ILE A 43 3.41 6.54 -0.47
CA ILE A 43 3.40 5.36 -1.33
C ILE A 43 2.62 4.20 -0.70
N LEU A 44 2.98 3.82 0.54
CA LEU A 44 2.35 2.69 1.22
C LEU A 44 0.89 2.97 1.56
N GLY A 45 0.58 4.20 1.98
CA GLY A 45 -0.79 4.63 2.27
C GLY A 45 -1.69 4.58 1.03
N SER A 46 -1.23 5.13 -0.10
CA SER A 46 -1.98 5.08 -1.36
C SER A 46 -2.15 3.67 -1.89
N PHE A 47 -1.11 2.83 -1.80
CA PHE A 47 -1.19 1.42 -2.20
C PHE A 47 -2.20 0.65 -1.33
N GLY A 48 -2.11 0.79 -0.01
CA GLY A 48 -3.04 0.17 0.94
C GLY A 48 -4.48 0.62 0.71
N PHE A 49 -4.69 1.91 0.48
CA PHE A 49 -6.01 2.45 0.13
C PHE A 49 -6.55 1.87 -1.18
N GLY A 50 -5.70 1.74 -2.21
CA GLY A 50 -6.08 1.10 -3.48
C GLY A 50 -6.50 -0.36 -3.31
N ILE A 51 -5.77 -1.14 -2.49
CA ILE A 51 -6.15 -2.52 -2.15
C ILE A 51 -7.51 -2.54 -1.45
N LEU A 52 -7.71 -1.69 -0.43
CA LEU A 52 -8.96 -1.63 0.33
C LEU A 52 -10.15 -1.30 -0.58
N VAL A 53 -10.02 -0.30 -1.45
CA VAL A 53 -11.04 0.04 -2.45
C VAL A 53 -11.30 -1.12 -3.39
N GLY A 54 -10.25 -1.79 -3.90
CA GLY A 54 -10.37 -2.97 -4.76
C GLY A 54 -11.17 -4.09 -4.09
N ILE A 55 -10.85 -4.41 -2.82
CA ILE A 55 -11.56 -5.41 -2.03
C ILE A 55 -13.04 -5.03 -1.85
N LEU A 56 -13.33 -3.78 -1.50
CA LEU A 56 -14.70 -3.28 -1.31
C LEU A 56 -15.53 -3.39 -2.60
N LEU A 57 -14.95 -3.02 -3.74
CA LEU A 57 -15.61 -3.12 -5.04
C LEU A 57 -15.87 -4.58 -5.43
N SER A 58 -14.93 -5.49 -5.17
CA SER A 58 -15.11 -6.92 -5.41
C SER A 58 -16.18 -7.52 -4.49
N ALA A 59 -16.20 -7.13 -3.21
CA ALA A 59 -17.22 -7.57 -2.26
C ALA A 59 -18.63 -7.13 -2.69
N LYS A 60 -18.79 -5.86 -3.10
CA LYS A 60 -20.06 -5.34 -3.64
C LYS A 60 -20.55 -6.17 -4.83
N ARG A 61 -19.68 -6.49 -5.80
CA ARG A 61 -20.06 -7.31 -6.97
C ARG A 61 -20.56 -8.69 -6.58
N ARG A 62 -19.90 -9.35 -5.62
CA ARG A 62 -20.35 -10.67 -5.11
C ARG A 62 -21.72 -10.58 -4.46
N LEU A 63 -21.96 -9.58 -3.62
CA LEU A 63 -23.25 -9.39 -2.95
C LEU A 63 -24.41 -9.08 -3.92
N ILE A 64 -24.15 -8.30 -4.98
CA ILE A 64 -25.15 -8.00 -6.00
C ILE A 64 -25.48 -9.25 -6.82
N ASN A 65 -24.47 -10.01 -7.28
CA ASN A 65 -24.70 -11.19 -8.12
C ASN A 65 -25.36 -12.36 -7.36
N THR A 66 -25.23 -12.43 -6.04
CA THR A 66 -25.93 -13.46 -5.22
C THR A 66 -27.42 -13.17 -5.07
N LYS A 67 -27.89 -11.92 -5.23
CA LYS A 67 -29.31 -11.56 -5.09
C LYS A 67 -30.14 -11.74 -6.37
N THR A 68 -29.54 -12.18 -7.47
CA THR A 68 -30.20 -12.33 -8.78
C THR A 68 -30.70 -13.74 -9.08
N TYR A 69 -30.78 -14.61 -8.08
CA TYR A 69 -31.39 -15.95 -8.18
C TYR A 69 -32.50 -16.09 -7.14
#